data_AF-A0A9E3FBU7-F1
#
_entry.id   AF-A0A9E3FBU7-F1
#
_cell.length_a   1.000
_cell.length_b   1.000
_cell.length_c   1.000
_cell.angle_alpha   90.00
_cell.angle_beta   90.00
_cell.angle_gamma   90.00
#
_symmetry.space_group_name_H-M   'P 1'
#
loop_
_entity.id
_entity.type
_entity.pdbx_description
1 polymer ?
#
loop_
_entity_poly.entity_id
_entity_poly.type
_entity_poly.pdbx_seq_one_letter_code
_entity_poly.pdbx_strand_id
1 'polypeptide(L)'
;MDTGDLWRFFPLGYLVTVAFETPVLVLLLSKHHPPKRRLFAGLWLTACTYPVVVLVLPPLFEDYSRAAYLAVAETFAPVAECALFYFTFKGEEGGVTWRDMFAVVVANLLSFLAGEVLAAYGWFGLFR
;
A
#
# COMPACT_ATOMS: atom_id res chain seq x y z
N MET A 1 9.45 14.59 12.99
CA MET A 1 10.48 13.95 12.13
C MET A 1 10.93 15.00 11.14
N ASP A 2 12.22 15.07 10.77
CA ASP A 2 12.61 16.01 9.72
C ASP A 2 12.10 15.54 8.35
N THR A 3 11.72 16.48 7.48
CA THR A 3 11.23 16.18 6.12
C THR A 3 12.29 15.39 5.33
N GLY A 4 13.58 15.66 5.58
CA GLY A 4 14.68 14.93 4.95
C GLY A 4 14.70 13.43 5.25
N ASP A 5 14.26 13.00 6.44
CA ASP A 5 14.22 11.58 6.81
C ASP A 5 13.09 10.84 6.10
N LEU A 6 11.94 11.48 5.93
CA LEU A 6 10.80 10.93 5.18
C LEU A 6 11.18 10.66 3.72
N TRP A 7 11.90 11.58 3.07
CA TRP A 7 12.35 11.42 1.69
C TRP A 7 13.42 10.33 1.52
N ARG A 8 14.26 10.09 2.53
CA ARG A 8 15.22 8.98 2.51
C ARG A 8 14.53 7.63 2.71
N PHE A 9 13.51 7.60 3.56
CA PHE A 9 12.71 6.41 3.84
C PHE A 9 11.83 6.02 2.65
N PHE A 10 11.20 7.01 1.99
CA PHE A 10 10.23 6.84 0.91
C PHE A 10 10.62 5.82 -0.18
N PRO A 11 11.79 5.92 -0.86
CA PRO A 11 12.11 5.00 -1.95
C PRO A 11 12.33 3.57 -1.47
N LEU A 12 12.99 3.38 -0.33
CA LEU A 12 13.24 2.05 0.23
C LEU A 12 11.93 1.41 0.70
N GLY A 13 11.09 2.19 1.36
CA GLY A 13 9.82 1.72 1.88
C GLY A 13 8.84 1.37 0.77
N TYR A 14 8.78 2.19 -0.28
CA TYR A 14 8.02 1.86 -1.48
C TYR A 14 8.43 0.50 -2.06
N LEU A 15 9.73 0.25 -2.23
CA LEU A 15 10.23 -1.02 -2.78
C LEU A 15 9.89 -2.22 -1.88
N VAL A 16 10.00 -2.05 -0.56
CA VAL A 16 9.63 -3.09 0.41
C VAL A 16 8.13 -3.37 0.34
N THR A 17 7.29 -2.33 0.35
CA THR A 17 5.83 -2.46 0.23
C THR A 17 5.44 -3.19 -1.05
N VAL A 18 5.96 -2.76 -2.21
CA VAL A 18 5.73 -3.42 -3.50
C VAL A 18 6.15 -4.89 -3.46
N ALA A 19 7.30 -5.20 -2.84
CA ALA A 19 7.81 -6.56 -2.75
C ALA A 19 6.89 -7.49 -1.93
N PHE A 20 6.16 -6.96 -0.94
CA PHE A 20 5.18 -7.72 -0.17
C PHE A 20 3.79 -7.77 -0.85
N GLU A 21 3.33 -6.67 -1.44
CA GLU A 21 2.00 -6.60 -2.07
C GLU A 21 1.92 -7.40 -3.36
N THR A 22 2.94 -7.28 -4.21
CA THR A 22 2.92 -7.85 -5.56
C THR A 22 2.73 -9.38 -5.56
N PRO A 23 3.42 -10.18 -4.73
CA PRO A 23 3.17 -11.62 -4.65
C PRO A 23 1.73 -11.95 -4.24
N VAL A 24 1.17 -11.20 -3.28
CA VAL A 24 -0.21 -11.40 -2.82
C VAL A 24 -1.19 -11.12 -3.95
N LEU A 25 -1.02 -10.02 -4.68
CA LEU A 25 -1.85 -9.68 -5.85
C LEU A 25 -1.71 -10.71 -6.97
N VAL A 26 -0.49 -11.16 -7.27
CA VAL A 26 -0.23 -12.19 -8.29
C VAL A 26 -0.96 -13.49 -7.95
N LEU A 27 -1.04 -13.87 -6.67
CA LEU A 27 -1.70 -15.10 -6.24
C LEU A 27 -3.22 -14.96 -6.09
N LEU A 28 -3.71 -13.84 -5.55
CA LEU A 28 -5.09 -13.69 -5.12
C LEU A 28 -6.00 -13.04 -6.19
N LEU A 29 -5.47 -12.18 -7.06
CA LEU A 29 -6.27 -11.57 -8.14
C LEU A 29 -6.90 -12.63 -9.03
N SER A 30 -8.07 -12.30 -9.56
CA SER A 30 -8.86 -13.20 -10.39
C SER A 30 -8.11 -13.65 -11.65
N LYS A 31 -8.40 -14.89 -12.10
CA LYS A 31 -7.69 -15.55 -13.22
C LYS A 31 -7.73 -14.79 -14.55
N HIS A 32 -8.76 -13.97 -14.78
CA HIS A 32 -8.89 -13.20 -16.02
C HIS A 32 -7.86 -12.06 -16.12
N HIS A 33 -7.25 -11.62 -15.01
CA HIS A 33 -6.14 -10.67 -15.05
C HIS A 33 -4.84 -11.35 -15.50
N PRO A 34 -4.25 -10.98 -16.66
CA PRO A 34 -2.97 -11.52 -17.10
C PRO A 34 -1.83 -11.17 -16.11
N PRO A 35 -0.77 -11.98 -16.01
CA PRO A 35 0.32 -11.78 -15.04
C PRO A 35 0.95 -10.40 -15.07
N LYS A 36 1.14 -9.82 -16.28
CA LYS A 36 1.68 -8.46 -16.45
C LYS A 36 0.84 -7.40 -15.73
N ARG A 37 -0.49 -7.55 -15.73
CA ARG A 37 -1.40 -6.60 -15.06
C ARG A 37 -1.36 -6.76 -13.55
N ARG A 38 -1.20 -7.99 -13.04
CA ARG A 38 -1.06 -8.23 -11.60
C ARG A 38 0.22 -7.59 -11.05
N LEU A 39 1.33 -7.71 -11.79
CA LEU A 39 2.58 -7.04 -11.47
C LEU A 39 2.44 -5.51 -11.56
N PHE A 40 1.81 -5.01 -12.63
CA PHE A 40 1.56 -3.58 -12.78
C PHE A 40 0.71 -3.03 -11.65
N ALA A 41 -0.36 -3.72 -11.24
CA ALA A 41 -1.21 -3.31 -10.13
C ALA A 41 -0.40 -3.17 -8.83
N GLY A 42 0.46 -4.14 -8.51
CA GLY A 42 1.31 -4.07 -7.32
C GLY A 42 2.32 -2.92 -7.32
N LEU A 43 2.76 -2.45 -8.49
CA LEU A 43 3.63 -1.27 -8.59
C LEU A 43 2.82 0.03 -8.56
N TRP A 44 1.77 0.09 -9.37
CA TRP A 44 1.00 1.29 -9.64
C TRP A 44 0.16 1.73 -8.45
N LEU A 45 -0.52 0.80 -7.79
CA LEU A 45 -1.39 1.12 -6.65
C LEU A 45 -0.57 1.75 -5.53
N THR A 46 0.51 1.09 -5.11
CA THR A 46 1.45 1.58 -4.10
C THR A 46 2.07 2.91 -4.53
N ALA A 47 2.40 3.11 -5.81
CA ALA A 47 2.99 4.37 -6.28
C ALA A 47 2.03 5.56 -6.10
N CYS A 48 0.72 5.33 -6.16
CA CYS A 48 -0.29 6.37 -5.96
C CYS A 48 -0.62 6.62 -4.48
N THR A 49 -0.58 5.59 -3.63
CA THR A 49 -1.02 5.69 -2.23
C THR A 49 0.11 5.92 -1.24
N TYR A 50 1.28 5.31 -1.47
CA TYR A 50 2.43 5.38 -0.58
C TYR A 50 2.99 6.79 -0.35
N PRO A 51 3.10 7.68 -1.35
CA PRO A 51 3.54 9.05 -1.11
C PRO A 51 2.62 9.80 -0.15
N VAL A 52 1.31 9.56 -0.21
CA VAL A 52 0.37 10.19 0.71
C VAL A 52 0.61 9.68 2.13
N VAL A 53 0.71 8.37 2.31
CA VAL A 53 0.94 7.75 3.63
C VAL A 53 2.26 8.18 4.25
N VAL A 54 3.33 8.32 3.45
CA VAL A 54 4.69 8.56 3.97
C VAL A 54 5.12 10.01 3.99
N LEU A 55 4.63 10.84 3.06
CA LEU A 55 5.07 12.23 2.93
C LEU A 55 4.00 13.23 3.36
N VAL A 56 2.71 12.88 3.23
CA VAL A 56 1.60 13.81 3.48
C VAL A 56 0.98 13.58 4.86
N LEU A 57 0.68 12.33 5.23
CA LEU A 57 0.05 12.04 6.51
C LEU A 57 0.93 12.36 7.72
N PRO A 58 2.25 12.09 7.76
CA PRO A 58 3.02 12.31 8.98
C PRO A 58 3.07 13.80 9.42
N PRO A 59 3.28 14.79 8.53
CA PRO A 59 3.17 16.20 8.90
C PRO A 59 1.76 16.62 9.34
N LEU A 60 0.70 16.03 8.77
CA LEU A 60 -0.68 16.33 9.16
C LEU A 60 -1.06 15.76 10.54
N PHE A 61 -0.37 14.71 10.97
CA PHE A 61 -0.63 14.00 12.22
C PHE A 61 0.45 14.25 13.28
N GLU A 62 1.31 15.26 13.11
CA GLU A 62 2.43 15.56 14.02
C GLU A 62 1.95 15.84 15.47
N ASP A 63 0.81 16.52 15.62
CA ASP A 63 0.21 16.84 16.92
C ASP A 63 -0.77 15.76 17.44
N TYR A 64 -0.86 14.62 16.75
CA TYR A 64 -1.81 13.55 17.06
C TYR A 64 -1.10 12.27 17.54
N SER A 65 -1.86 11.35 18.10
CA SER A 65 -1.30 10.06 18.54
C SER A 65 -0.93 9.20 17.33
N ARG A 66 0.13 8.38 17.47
CA ARG A 66 0.53 7.37 16.48
C ARG A 66 -0.64 6.46 16.08
N ALA A 67 -1.50 6.10 17.04
CA ALA A 67 -2.68 5.27 16.77
C ALA A 67 -3.69 5.96 15.84
N ALA A 68 -3.88 7.28 15.98
CA ALA A 68 -4.75 8.04 15.08
C ALA A 68 -4.16 8.11 13.66
N TYR A 69 -2.86 8.34 13.54
CA TYR A 69 -2.15 8.26 12.26
C TYR A 69 -2.32 6.89 11.60
N LEU A 70 -2.07 5.80 12.34
CA LEU A 70 -2.16 4.43 11.83
C LEU A 70 -3.58 4.08 11.39
N ALA A 71 -4.59 4.38 12.21
CA ALA A 71 -5.98 4.12 11.86
C ALA A 71 -6.38 4.84 10.56
N VAL A 72 -5.91 6.08 10.35
CA VAL A 72 -6.19 6.83 9.13
C VAL A 72 -5.41 6.26 7.94
N ALA A 73 -4.13 5.96 8.10
CA ALA A 73 -3.29 5.39 7.04
C ALA A 73 -3.80 4.02 6.58
N GLU A 74 -4.11 3.13 7.54
CA GLU A 74 -4.63 1.77 7.31
C GLU A 74 -6.06 1.74 6.77
N THR A 75 -6.81 2.84 6.91
CA THR A 75 -8.12 2.98 6.25
C THR A 75 -7.96 3.58 4.86
N PHE A 76 -7.16 4.65 4.76
CA PHE A 76 -6.95 5.39 3.52
C PHE A 76 -6.34 4.51 2.43
N ALA A 77 -5.24 3.81 2.73
CA ALA A 77 -4.50 3.05 1.73
C ALA A 77 -5.36 1.98 1.04
N PRO A 78 -6.01 1.03 1.75
CA PRO A 78 -6.81 0.01 1.08
C PRO A 78 -8.05 0.58 0.37
N VAL A 79 -8.69 1.63 0.90
CA VAL A 79 -9.82 2.29 0.23
C VAL A 79 -9.38 2.95 -1.07
N ALA A 80 -8.28 3.70 -1.04
CA ALA A 80 -7.72 4.36 -2.21
C ALA A 80 -7.23 3.34 -3.25
N GLU A 81 -6.56 2.27 -2.84
CA GLU A 81 -6.09 1.22 -3.75
C GLU A 81 -7.25 0.44 -4.38
N CYS A 82 -8.29 0.11 -3.62
CA CYS A 82 -9.50 -0.50 -4.19
C CYS A 82 -10.15 0.41 -5.23
N ALA A 83 -10.29 1.71 -4.91
CA ALA A 83 -10.87 2.68 -5.84
C ALA A 83 -10.00 2.81 -7.10
N LEU A 84 -8.68 2.96 -6.95
CA LEU A 84 -7.73 3.05 -8.07
C LEU A 84 -7.77 1.79 -8.93
N PHE A 85 -7.76 0.60 -8.33
CA PHE A 85 -7.85 -0.67 -9.05
C PHE A 85 -9.18 -0.75 -9.82
N TYR A 86 -10.29 -0.44 -9.17
CA TYR A 86 -11.61 -0.42 -9.81
C TYR A 86 -11.64 0.53 -11.01
N PHE A 87 -11.25 1.79 -10.83
CA PHE A 87 -11.29 2.77 -11.93
C PHE A 87 -10.32 2.45 -13.06
N THR A 88 -9.20 1.79 -12.75
CA THR A 88 -8.21 1.38 -13.75
C THR A 88 -8.70 0.20 -14.61
N PHE A 89 -9.43 -0.74 -14.01
CA PHE A 89 -9.77 -2.02 -14.68
C PHE A 89 -11.27 -2.29 -14.90
N LYS A 90 -12.19 -1.39 -14.50
CA LYS A 90 -13.66 -1.62 -14.60
C LYS A 90 -14.22 -1.90 -16.00
N GLY A 91 -13.52 -1.51 -17.06
CA GLY A 91 -13.95 -1.71 -18.46
C GLY A 91 -13.37 -2.95 -19.14
N GLU A 92 -12.59 -3.75 -18.41
CA GLU A 92 -11.90 -4.93 -18.93
C GLU A 92 -12.82 -6.14 -19.04
N GLU A 93 -12.45 -7.08 -19.92
CA GLU A 93 -13.15 -8.35 -20.06
C GLU A 93 -13.06 -9.16 -18.76
N GLY A 94 -14.21 -9.57 -18.22
CA GLY A 94 -14.32 -10.18 -16.88
C GLY A 94 -14.51 -9.19 -15.72
N GLY A 95 -14.29 -7.90 -15.96
CA GLY A 95 -14.56 -6.81 -15.02
C GLY A 95 -13.76 -6.87 -13.71
N VAL A 96 -14.09 -5.98 -12.78
CA VAL A 96 -13.51 -5.98 -11.44
C VAL A 96 -14.46 -6.69 -10.49
N THR A 97 -13.95 -7.68 -9.77
CA THR A 97 -14.76 -8.53 -8.87
C THR A 97 -14.54 -8.17 -7.41
N TRP A 98 -15.46 -8.60 -6.53
CA TRP A 98 -15.26 -8.51 -5.08
C TRP A 98 -14.01 -9.25 -4.59
N ARG A 99 -13.63 -10.35 -5.27
CA ARG A 99 -12.38 -11.06 -4.99
C ARG A 99 -11.16 -10.17 -5.25
N ASP A 100 -11.19 -9.34 -6.29
CA ASP A 100 -10.08 -8.45 -6.60
C ASP A 100 -9.97 -7.35 -5.53
N MET A 101 -11.09 -6.78 -5.08
CA MET A 101 -11.11 -5.85 -3.95
C MET A 101 -10.53 -6.49 -2.69
N PHE A 102 -10.96 -7.70 -2.37
CA PHE A 102 -10.42 -8.45 -1.23
C PHE A 102 -8.92 -8.71 -1.37
N ALA A 103 -8.44 -9.09 -2.56
CA ALA A 103 -7.03 -9.32 -2.83
C ALA A 103 -6.19 -8.05 -2.60
N VAL A 104 -6.69 -6.89 -3.04
CA VAL A 104 -6.03 -5.58 -2.83
C VAL A 104 -5.96 -5.24 -1.35
N VAL A 105 -7.07 -5.36 -0.61
CA VAL A 105 -7.09 -5.12 0.84
C VAL A 105 -6.11 -6.04 1.58
N VAL A 106 -6.10 -7.34 1.25
CA VAL A 106 -5.20 -8.31 1.89
C VAL A 106 -3.74 -8.01 1.56
N ALA A 107 -3.43 -7.63 0.31
CA ALA A 107 -2.07 -7.23 -0.06
C ALA A 107 -1.59 -6.04 0.78
N ASN A 108 -2.41 -4.99 0.87
CA ASN A 108 -2.09 -3.77 1.62
C ASN A 108 -1.92 -4.02 3.12
N LEU A 109 -2.83 -4.77 3.75
CA LEU A 109 -2.74 -5.09 5.17
C LEU A 109 -1.53 -5.98 5.51
N LEU A 110 -1.18 -6.92 4.63
CA LEU A 110 0.00 -7.76 4.82
C LEU A 110 1.30 -6.97 4.64
N SER A 111 1.35 -6.02 3.70
CA SER A 111 2.51 -5.15 3.51
C SER A 111 2.71 -4.23 4.70
N PHE A 112 1.63 -3.69 5.26
CA PHE A 112 1.64 -2.93 6.50
C PHE A 112 2.16 -3.77 7.67
N LEU A 113 1.59 -4.96 7.89
CA LEU A 113 2.03 -5.86 8.97
C LEU A 113 3.52 -6.22 8.84
N ALA A 114 3.98 -6.52 7.63
CA ALA A 114 5.40 -6.75 7.37
C ALA A 114 6.24 -5.52 7.74
N GLY A 115 5.80 -4.32 7.36
CA GLY A 115 6.44 -3.06 7.75
C GLY A 115 6.56 -2.89 9.27
N GLU A 116 5.50 -3.15 10.03
CA GLU A 116 5.52 -3.07 11.51
C GLU A 116 6.46 -4.10 12.14
N VAL A 117 6.51 -5.33 11.60
CA VAL A 117 7.47 -6.35 12.04
C VAL A 117 8.91 -5.89 11.80
N LEU A 118 9.20 -5.34 10.62
CA LEU A 118 10.52 -4.80 10.28
C LEU A 118 10.90 -3.61 11.17
N ALA A 119 9.91 -2.80 11.57
CA ALA A 119 10.10 -1.70 12.51
C ALA A 119 10.45 -2.21 13.91
N ALA A 120 9.75 -3.23 14.40
CA ALA A 120 9.98 -3.84 15.70
C ALA A 120 11.38 -4.46 15.83
N TYR A 121 11.94 -5.02 14.74
CA TYR A 121 13.32 -5.51 14.69
C TYR A 121 14.37 -4.40 14.49
N GLY A 122 13.97 -3.13 14.50
CA GLY A 122 14.88 -2.00 14.35
C GLY A 122 15.48 -1.90 12.95
N TRP A 123 14.83 -2.47 11.93
CA TRP A 123 15.35 -2.46 10.56
C TRP A 123 14.76 -1.32 9.72
N PHE A 124 13.45 -1.08 9.81
CA PHE A 124 12.76 -0.12 8.94
C PHE A 124 11.46 0.42 9.58
N GLY A 125 11.31 1.73 9.80
CA GLY A 125 10.08 2.28 10.39
C GLY A 125 9.98 3.81 10.35
N LEU A 126 8.75 4.31 10.25
CA LEU A 126 8.41 5.74 10.09
C LEU A 126 8.30 6.50 11.43
N PHE A 127 8.15 5.76 12.54
CA PHE A 127 8.14 6.32 13.90
C PHE A 127 9.06 5.46 14.76
N ARG A 128 10.37 5.68 14.64
CA ARG A 128 11.34 5.20 15.63
C ARG A 128 11.41 6.15 16.80
#